data_AF-A0A3M2CBW9-F1
#
_entry.id   AF-A0A3M2CBW9-F1
#
_cell.length_a   1.000
_cell.length_b   1.000
_cell.length_c   1.000
_cell.angle_alpha   90.00
_cell.angle_beta   90.00
_cell.angle_gamma   90.00
#
_symmetry.space_group_name_H-M   'P 1'
#
loop_
_entity.id
_entity.type
_entity.pdbx_description
1 polymer ?
#
loop_
_entity_poly.entity_id
_entity_poly.type
_entity_poly.pdbx_seq_one_letter_code
_entity_poly.pdbx_strand_id
1 'polypeptide(L)'
;MSAGAATIQTGTYRLSNHPDANQDPPPYGIRWDELSDVTAGNDVFTISFDEPGTNMLMTYDGSSLHIFGTGFGGRDVGTGYAADSFLGFYQIDFTFSVGVGLAPGDDDLIVIAPTGSNTGTITLPDATVVSIFDKETTGLGTPGSTFRFGDEDNDLGHRGFAGLSGWGWIEILGAENPSATRDFLFTAVLVPTPGATGLLGVAGLALLRRRRR
;
A
#
# COMPACT_ATOMS: atom_id res chain seq x y z
N MET A 1 -13.65 28.72 -10.03
CA MET A 1 -12.68 28.87 -8.92
C MET A 1 -12.27 27.45 -8.59
N SER A 2 -11.05 27.02 -8.93
CA SER A 2 -10.59 25.68 -8.56
C SER A 2 -10.31 25.68 -7.06
N ALA A 3 -10.92 24.76 -6.32
CA ALA A 3 -10.35 24.36 -5.05
C ALA A 3 -8.92 23.89 -5.35
N GLY A 4 -7.92 24.39 -4.61
CA GLY A 4 -6.60 23.82 -4.68
C GLY A 4 -6.70 22.43 -4.07
N ALA A 5 -6.77 21.41 -4.92
CA ALA A 5 -6.77 20.01 -4.52
C ALA A 5 -5.51 19.74 -3.68
N ALA A 6 -5.67 19.01 -2.58
CA ALA A 6 -4.64 18.85 -1.58
C ALA A 6 -3.61 17.83 -2.07
N THR A 7 -2.64 18.31 -2.84
CA THR A 7 -1.54 17.49 -3.38
C THR A 7 -0.98 16.53 -2.33
N ILE A 8 -0.94 15.23 -2.67
CA ILE A 8 -0.37 14.17 -1.84
C ILE A 8 0.98 14.60 -1.27
N GLN A 9 1.08 14.60 0.06
CA GLN A 9 2.24 15.13 0.76
C GLN A 9 3.41 14.13 0.73
N THR A 10 4.63 14.63 0.66
CA THR A 10 5.80 13.77 0.91
C THR A 10 5.84 13.38 2.39
N GLY A 11 6.32 12.17 2.67
CA GLY A 11 6.39 11.66 4.03
C GLY A 11 6.22 10.16 4.13
N THR A 12 5.95 9.70 5.35
CA THR A 12 5.68 8.29 5.65
C THR A 12 4.20 8.13 5.97
N TYR A 13 3.58 7.13 5.38
CA TYR A 13 2.21 6.74 5.56
C TYR A 13 2.15 5.40 6.29
N ARG A 14 1.24 5.29 7.27
CA ARG A 14 0.84 4.00 7.84
C ARG A 14 -0.22 3.39 6.92
N LEU A 15 -0.06 2.12 6.60
CA LEU A 15 -1.03 1.38 5.78
C LEU A 15 -1.95 0.52 6.65
N SER A 16 -3.19 0.38 6.21
CA SER A 16 -4.22 -0.50 6.78
C SER A 16 -4.97 -1.23 5.67
N ASN A 17 -5.67 -2.32 6.00
CA ASN A 17 -6.49 -3.02 5.03
C ASN A 17 -7.56 -2.07 4.48
N HIS A 18 -7.90 -2.23 3.21
CA HIS A 18 -9.01 -1.48 2.65
C HIS A 18 -10.35 -2.11 3.08
N PRO A 19 -11.40 -1.33 3.41
CA PRO A 19 -12.70 -1.90 3.78
C PRO A 19 -13.29 -2.85 2.72
N ASP A 20 -13.07 -2.57 1.44
CA ASP A 20 -13.50 -3.45 0.35
C ASP A 20 -12.74 -4.78 0.27
N ALA A 21 -11.50 -4.84 0.76
CA ALA A 21 -10.76 -6.09 0.89
C ALA A 21 -11.29 -6.95 2.04
N ASN A 22 -12.22 -6.43 2.86
CA ASN A 22 -12.87 -7.18 3.95
C ASN A 22 -14.19 -7.83 3.52
N GLN A 23 -14.61 -7.68 2.26
CA GLN A 23 -15.87 -8.24 1.76
C GLN A 23 -15.80 -9.77 1.56
N ASP A 24 -14.60 -10.32 1.37
CA ASP A 24 -14.31 -11.76 1.38
C ASP A 24 -13.24 -12.05 2.45
N PRO A 25 -13.61 -12.48 3.66
CA PRO A 25 -12.64 -12.75 4.72
C PRO A 25 -11.72 -13.92 4.35
N PRO A 26 -10.42 -13.87 4.68
CA PRO A 26 -9.77 -12.90 5.59
C PRO A 26 -9.54 -11.49 5.00
N PRO A 27 -9.78 -10.42 5.79
CA PRO A 27 -9.32 -9.06 5.51
C PRO A 27 -7.88 -8.98 5.03
N TYR A 28 -7.62 -8.19 3.98
CA TYR A 28 -6.28 -8.08 3.42
C TYR A 28 -5.90 -6.66 2.99
N GLY A 29 -4.60 -6.40 3.03
CA GLY A 29 -3.96 -5.32 2.27
C GLY A 29 -3.35 -5.84 0.98
N ILE A 30 -3.06 -7.16 0.94
CA ILE A 30 -2.54 -7.85 -0.23
C ILE A 30 -3.21 -9.20 -0.40
N ARG A 31 -3.58 -9.53 -1.64
CA ARG A 31 -3.96 -10.86 -2.06
C ARG A 31 -3.01 -11.36 -3.14
N TRP A 32 -2.46 -12.55 -2.97
CA TRP A 32 -1.66 -13.25 -3.96
C TRP A 32 -2.16 -14.67 -4.16
N ASP A 33 -2.83 -14.89 -5.28
CA ASP A 33 -3.13 -16.23 -5.75
C ASP A 33 -1.83 -16.84 -6.30
N GLU A 34 -1.61 -18.11 -5.97
CA GLU A 34 -0.44 -18.90 -6.35
C GLU A 34 0.90 -18.33 -5.83
N LEU A 35 0.93 -17.80 -4.60
CA LEU A 35 2.21 -17.46 -3.96
C LEU A 35 3.09 -18.71 -3.78
N SER A 36 2.46 -19.84 -3.51
CA SER A 36 3.05 -21.17 -3.50
C SER A 36 1.99 -22.18 -3.96
N ASP A 37 2.39 -23.19 -4.72
CA ASP A 37 1.48 -24.28 -5.12
C ASP A 37 1.50 -25.36 -4.03
N VAL A 38 0.49 -25.32 -3.17
CA VAL A 38 0.31 -26.20 -2.02
C VAL A 38 -0.75 -27.27 -2.31
N THR A 39 -1.81 -26.91 -3.04
CA THR A 39 -2.97 -27.79 -3.30
C THR A 39 -3.24 -28.11 -4.77
N ALA A 40 -2.22 -27.99 -5.63
CA ALA A 40 -2.29 -28.23 -7.08
C ALA A 40 -3.13 -27.19 -7.83
N GLY A 41 -2.83 -25.92 -7.53
CA GLY A 41 -3.41 -24.73 -8.16
C GLY A 41 -4.73 -24.27 -7.52
N ASN A 42 -4.88 -22.96 -7.49
CA ASN A 42 -5.91 -22.11 -6.85
C ASN A 42 -5.69 -21.78 -5.36
N ASP A 43 -4.45 -21.79 -4.88
CA ASP A 43 -4.14 -21.36 -3.52
C ASP A 43 -4.15 -19.84 -3.43
N VAL A 44 -5.14 -19.32 -2.70
CA VAL A 44 -5.26 -17.89 -2.40
C VAL A 44 -4.45 -17.60 -1.15
N PHE A 45 -3.57 -16.60 -1.19
CA PHE A 45 -2.91 -16.07 0.00
C PHE A 45 -3.38 -14.66 0.26
N THR A 46 -3.75 -14.38 1.51
CA THR A 46 -4.13 -13.04 1.95
C THR A 46 -3.22 -12.60 3.09
N ILE A 47 -2.83 -11.33 3.06
CA ILE A 47 -1.93 -10.72 4.04
C ILE A 47 -2.60 -9.45 4.57
N SER A 48 -2.87 -9.46 5.87
CA SER A 48 -3.47 -8.35 6.61
C SER A 48 -2.40 -7.39 7.13
N PHE A 49 -2.73 -6.10 7.10
CA PHE A 49 -1.94 -5.00 7.63
C PHE A 49 -2.38 -4.58 9.03
N ASP A 50 -3.50 -5.11 9.54
CA ASP A 50 -4.15 -4.65 10.79
C ASP A 50 -4.07 -5.66 11.95
N GLU A 51 -3.36 -6.79 11.76
CA GLU A 51 -3.18 -7.79 12.83
C GLU A 51 -2.14 -7.35 13.89
N PRO A 52 -2.22 -7.89 15.12
CA PRO A 52 -1.20 -7.61 16.13
C PRO A 52 0.22 -7.97 15.66
N GLY A 53 1.13 -6.98 15.70
CA GLY A 53 2.53 -7.15 15.29
C GLY A 53 2.83 -6.76 13.85
N THR A 54 1.82 -6.35 13.07
CA THR A 54 2.04 -5.75 11.74
C THR A 54 2.54 -4.31 11.86
N ASN A 55 3.26 -3.87 10.84
CA ASN A 55 3.71 -2.49 10.70
C ASN A 55 4.01 -2.23 9.22
N MET A 56 2.96 -2.08 8.42
CA MET A 56 3.07 -1.73 7.00
C MET A 56 3.11 -0.21 6.83
N LEU A 57 4.06 0.23 6.02
CA LEU A 57 4.38 1.63 5.76
C LEU A 57 4.54 1.86 4.26
N MET A 58 4.35 3.11 3.87
CA MET A 58 4.78 3.61 2.57
C MET A 58 5.52 4.93 2.75
N THR A 59 6.62 5.17 2.05
CA THR A 59 7.21 6.50 1.94
C THR A 59 6.98 7.08 0.55
N TYR A 60 6.78 8.38 0.49
CA TYR A 60 6.76 9.16 -0.75
C TYR A 60 7.73 10.34 -0.62
N ASP A 61 8.69 10.44 -1.53
CA ASP A 61 9.71 11.50 -1.51
C ASP A 61 9.49 12.61 -2.54
N GLY A 62 8.41 12.53 -3.33
CA GLY A 62 8.14 13.42 -4.45
C GLY A 62 8.36 12.76 -5.81
N SER A 63 9.13 11.67 -5.86
CA SER A 63 9.56 11.01 -7.09
C SER A 63 9.55 9.47 -7.03
N SER A 64 9.48 8.90 -5.82
CA SER A 64 9.51 7.47 -5.58
C SER A 64 8.53 7.11 -4.47
N LEU A 65 7.91 5.93 -4.59
CA LEU A 65 7.10 5.30 -3.56
C LEU A 65 7.79 4.03 -3.10
N HIS A 66 7.98 3.87 -1.79
CA HIS A 66 8.52 2.64 -1.20
C HIS A 66 7.53 2.07 -0.21
N ILE A 67 6.96 0.90 -0.52
CA ILE A 67 6.01 0.18 0.33
C ILE A 67 6.76 -0.94 1.02
N PHE A 68 6.77 -0.93 2.35
CA PHE A 68 7.56 -1.86 3.13
C PHE A 68 6.99 -2.13 4.51
N GLY A 69 7.39 -3.24 5.11
CA GLY A 69 7.06 -3.54 6.49
C GLY A 69 6.71 -4.98 6.73
N THR A 70 5.83 -5.21 7.70
CA THR A 70 5.39 -6.55 8.09
C THR A 70 3.87 -6.65 8.08
N GLY A 71 3.35 -7.61 7.34
CA GLY A 71 1.95 -8.05 7.38
C GLY A 71 1.83 -9.43 8.03
N PHE A 72 0.62 -9.84 8.36
CA PHE A 72 0.32 -11.18 8.89
C PHE A 72 -0.72 -11.85 8.01
N GLY A 73 -0.51 -13.11 7.66
CA GLY A 73 -1.43 -13.79 6.76
C GLY A 73 -1.09 -15.25 6.57
N GLY A 74 -1.61 -15.80 5.49
CA GLY A 74 -1.34 -17.17 5.08
C GLY A 74 -2.26 -17.60 3.95
N ARG A 75 -2.30 -18.91 3.72
CA ARG A 75 -3.18 -19.49 2.72
C ARG A 75 -4.62 -19.45 3.20
N ASP A 76 -5.45 -18.77 2.44
CA ASP A 76 -6.87 -18.60 2.68
C ASP A 76 -7.63 -19.91 2.41
N VAL A 77 -8.50 -20.30 3.35
CA VAL A 77 -9.39 -21.46 3.26
C VAL A 77 -10.88 -21.09 3.37
N GLY A 78 -11.22 -19.82 3.14
CA GLY A 78 -12.57 -19.24 3.05
C GLY A 78 -13.15 -18.72 4.36
N THR A 79 -12.62 -19.12 5.51
CA THR A 79 -13.06 -18.62 6.84
C THR A 79 -11.89 -18.18 7.72
N GLY A 80 -10.68 -18.15 7.19
CA GLY A 80 -9.44 -18.00 7.95
C GLY A 80 -8.26 -18.55 7.17
N TYR A 81 -7.15 -18.78 7.88
CA TYR A 81 -5.93 -19.32 7.30
C TYR A 81 -5.74 -20.80 7.58
N ALA A 82 -5.16 -21.52 6.63
CA ALA A 82 -4.66 -22.87 6.84
C ALA A 82 -3.57 -22.89 7.92
N ALA A 83 -3.57 -23.93 8.76
CA ALA A 83 -2.52 -24.16 9.75
C ALA A 83 -1.31 -24.88 9.13
N ASP A 84 -0.65 -24.23 8.17
CA ASP A 84 0.55 -24.74 7.49
C ASP A 84 1.75 -23.78 7.66
N SER A 85 2.87 -24.08 6.99
CA SER A 85 4.10 -23.30 7.09
C SER A 85 4.00 -21.89 6.52
N PHE A 86 2.90 -21.55 5.85
CA PHE A 86 2.67 -20.22 5.29
C PHE A 86 1.83 -19.33 6.20
N LEU A 87 1.32 -19.83 7.33
CA LEU A 87 0.65 -18.98 8.31
C LEU A 87 1.68 -18.24 9.17
N GLY A 88 1.77 -16.92 9.04
CA GLY A 88 2.66 -16.12 9.85
C GLY A 88 2.89 -14.70 9.35
N PHE A 89 4.03 -14.13 9.76
CA PHE A 89 4.44 -12.80 9.35
C PHE A 89 5.16 -12.82 8.01
N TYR A 90 4.75 -11.93 7.13
CA TYR A 90 5.34 -11.68 5.83
C TYR A 90 6.08 -10.35 5.88
N GLN A 91 7.32 -10.32 5.39
CA GLN A 91 8.03 -9.06 5.19
C GLN A 91 7.87 -8.63 3.73
N ILE A 92 7.42 -7.40 3.51
CA ILE A 92 7.25 -6.83 2.17
C ILE A 92 8.24 -5.69 2.01
N ASP A 93 8.87 -5.61 0.84
CA ASP A 93 9.71 -4.49 0.43
C ASP A 93 9.56 -4.29 -1.08
N PHE A 94 8.93 -3.20 -1.51
CA PHE A 94 8.64 -2.92 -2.91
C PHE A 94 8.80 -1.44 -3.23
N THR A 95 9.52 -1.11 -4.31
CA THR A 95 9.79 0.27 -4.69
C THR A 95 9.30 0.59 -6.10
N PHE A 96 8.44 1.61 -6.21
CA PHE A 96 8.16 2.30 -7.46
C PHE A 96 9.13 3.48 -7.61
N SER A 97 10.18 3.29 -8.42
CA SER A 97 11.20 4.30 -8.71
C SER A 97 11.13 4.86 -10.13
N VAL A 98 10.34 4.21 -11.00
CA VAL A 98 10.14 4.58 -12.40
C VAL A 98 8.67 4.84 -12.64
N GLY A 99 8.36 5.98 -13.28
CA GLY A 99 7.01 6.28 -13.77
C GLY A 99 6.08 6.94 -12.75
N VAL A 100 6.55 7.26 -11.55
CA VAL A 100 5.77 7.99 -10.53
C VAL A 100 5.52 9.43 -10.99
N GLY A 101 4.27 9.85 -11.01
CA GLY A 101 3.86 11.20 -11.37
C GLY A 101 2.41 11.49 -10.96
N LEU A 102 1.93 12.70 -11.26
CA LEU A 102 0.53 13.05 -11.03
C LEU A 102 -0.36 12.39 -12.10
N ALA A 103 -1.52 11.90 -11.67
CA ALA A 103 -2.56 11.45 -12.57
C ALA A 103 -3.06 12.63 -13.44
N PRO A 104 -3.24 12.45 -14.76
CA PRO A 104 -3.67 13.55 -15.62
C PRO A 104 -5.04 14.13 -15.24
N GLY A 105 -5.05 15.40 -14.83
CA GLY A 105 -6.30 16.10 -14.47
C GLY A 105 -6.77 15.86 -13.04
N ASP A 106 -5.91 15.27 -12.21
CA ASP A 106 -6.19 14.78 -10.86
C ASP A 106 -4.96 15.10 -9.97
N ASP A 107 -5.09 15.11 -8.64
CA ASP A 107 -3.99 15.30 -7.69
C ASP A 107 -3.48 13.99 -7.06
N ASP A 108 -4.06 12.87 -7.46
CA ASP A 108 -3.54 11.53 -7.22
C ASP A 108 -2.15 11.30 -7.81
N LEU A 109 -1.41 10.39 -7.19
CA LEU A 109 -0.19 9.81 -7.75
C LEU A 109 -0.53 8.58 -8.59
N ILE A 110 0.11 8.47 -9.74
CA ILE A 110 0.05 7.30 -10.60
C ILE A 110 1.45 6.86 -10.99
N VAL A 111 1.60 5.56 -11.22
CA VAL A 111 2.82 4.97 -11.76
C VAL A 111 2.53 4.50 -13.18
N ILE A 112 3.14 5.16 -14.17
CA ILE A 112 3.05 4.78 -15.59
C ILE A 112 4.44 4.32 -16.05
N ALA A 113 4.59 3.01 -16.19
CA ALA A 113 5.84 2.38 -16.60
C ALA A 113 5.57 1.06 -17.32
N PRO A 114 6.48 0.59 -18.20
CA PRO A 114 6.41 -0.77 -18.72
C PRO A 114 6.36 -1.78 -17.57
N THR A 115 5.59 -2.86 -17.75
CA THR A 115 5.53 -3.99 -16.79
C THR A 115 6.94 -4.45 -16.39
N GLY A 116 7.16 -4.61 -15.08
CA GLY A 116 8.42 -5.06 -14.52
C GLY A 116 9.49 -3.99 -14.39
N SER A 117 9.15 -2.72 -14.59
CA SER A 117 10.09 -1.60 -14.37
C SER A 117 10.36 -1.35 -12.89
N ASN A 118 9.42 -1.72 -12.03
CA ASN A 118 9.52 -1.61 -10.59
C ASN A 118 9.47 -3.00 -9.97
N THR A 119 10.30 -3.25 -8.96
CA THR A 119 10.47 -4.58 -8.37
C THR A 119 10.62 -4.52 -6.86
N GLY A 120 10.49 -5.68 -6.23
CA GLY A 120 10.64 -5.84 -4.80
C GLY A 120 10.71 -7.31 -4.40
N THR A 121 10.50 -7.56 -3.11
CA THR A 121 10.54 -8.89 -2.51
C THR A 121 9.47 -9.07 -1.45
N ILE A 122 9.07 -10.32 -1.27
CA ILE A 122 8.31 -10.79 -0.12
C ILE A 122 9.14 -11.87 0.55
N THR A 123 9.37 -11.75 1.85
CA THR A 123 9.88 -12.85 2.68
C THR A 123 8.70 -13.54 3.35
N LEU A 124 8.54 -14.83 3.06
CA LEU A 124 7.50 -15.70 3.60
C LEU A 124 7.83 -16.08 5.07
N PRO A 125 6.86 -16.64 5.82
CA PRO A 125 7.09 -17.06 7.21
C PRO A 125 8.18 -18.11 7.39
N ASP A 126 8.44 -18.93 6.37
CA ASP A 126 9.51 -19.93 6.34
C ASP A 126 10.88 -19.36 5.89
N ALA A 127 10.97 -18.04 5.77
CA ALA A 127 12.11 -17.27 5.27
C ALA A 127 12.43 -17.45 3.77
N THR A 128 11.57 -18.11 2.99
CA THR A 128 11.68 -18.08 1.54
C THR A 128 11.46 -16.65 1.03
N VAL A 129 12.33 -16.20 0.11
CA VAL A 129 12.22 -14.89 -0.53
C VAL A 129 11.68 -15.05 -1.94
N VAL A 130 10.59 -14.35 -2.23
CA VAL A 130 9.94 -14.32 -3.55
C VAL A 130 10.14 -12.94 -4.16
N SER A 131 10.65 -12.91 -5.40
CA SER A 131 10.78 -11.67 -6.16
C SER A 131 9.45 -11.28 -6.80
N ILE A 132 9.10 -10.01 -6.70
CA ILE A 132 7.86 -9.44 -7.22
C ILE A 132 8.12 -8.22 -8.11
N PHE A 133 7.17 -7.92 -9.00
CA PHE A 133 7.27 -6.82 -9.95
C PHE A 133 5.91 -6.19 -10.27
N ASP A 134 5.91 -4.95 -10.74
CA ASP A 134 4.69 -4.23 -11.08
C ASP A 134 4.13 -4.64 -12.44
N LYS A 135 2.81 -4.76 -12.57
CA LYS A 135 2.16 -5.10 -13.85
C LYS A 135 1.17 -4.04 -14.28
N GLU A 136 1.27 -3.71 -15.57
CA GLU A 136 0.32 -2.83 -16.23
C GLU A 136 -1.10 -3.40 -16.23
N THR A 137 -2.07 -2.54 -15.96
CA THR A 137 -3.49 -2.90 -15.93
C THR A 137 -4.36 -1.82 -16.55
N THR A 138 -5.58 -2.17 -16.94
CA THR A 138 -6.59 -1.24 -17.48
C THR A 138 -7.54 -0.70 -16.41
N GLY A 139 -7.36 -1.06 -15.14
CA GLY A 139 -8.30 -0.76 -14.03
C GLY A 139 -8.00 0.48 -13.18
N LEU A 140 -6.95 1.27 -13.48
CA LEU A 140 -6.52 2.39 -12.61
C LEU A 140 -6.90 3.78 -13.15
N GLY A 141 -7.79 3.84 -14.15
CA GLY A 141 -8.26 5.07 -14.77
C GLY A 141 -7.32 5.67 -15.83
N THR A 142 -6.07 5.20 -15.93
CA THR A 142 -5.12 5.59 -16.99
C THR A 142 -4.52 4.35 -17.67
N PRO A 143 -4.53 4.24 -19.01
CA PRO A 143 -3.82 3.16 -19.70
C PRO A 143 -2.31 3.21 -19.42
N GLY A 144 -1.63 2.07 -19.28
CA GLY A 144 -0.20 2.05 -19.02
C GLY A 144 0.20 2.12 -17.55
N SER A 145 -0.75 2.28 -16.63
CA SER A 145 -0.43 2.39 -15.21
C SER A 145 -0.34 1.04 -14.49
N THR A 146 0.54 0.96 -13.51
CA THR A 146 0.75 -0.23 -12.66
C THR A 146 0.25 -0.04 -11.23
N PHE A 147 0.19 1.22 -10.76
CA PHE A 147 -0.23 1.58 -9.41
C PHE A 147 -0.84 2.99 -9.37
N ARG A 148 -1.77 3.22 -8.44
CA ARG A 148 -2.34 4.53 -8.13
C ARG A 148 -2.44 4.72 -6.62
N PHE A 149 -2.17 5.93 -6.14
CA PHE A 149 -2.29 6.33 -4.75
C PHE A 149 -2.91 7.72 -4.66
N GLY A 150 -4.03 7.83 -3.96
CA GLY A 150 -4.93 8.97 -4.14
C GLY A 150 -5.98 9.14 -3.07
N ASP A 151 -6.74 10.23 -3.14
CA ASP A 151 -7.82 10.58 -2.22
C ASP A 151 -9.22 10.39 -2.83
N GLU A 152 -10.25 10.98 -2.20
CA GLU A 152 -11.64 10.84 -2.62
C GLU A 152 -12.15 11.79 -3.70
N ASP A 153 -11.40 12.83 -4.05
CA ASP A 153 -11.89 13.87 -4.94
C ASP A 153 -12.01 13.32 -6.39
N ASN A 154 -13.14 13.64 -7.02
CA ASN A 154 -13.62 13.13 -8.31
C ASN A 154 -14.11 11.67 -8.40
N ASP A 155 -13.75 10.76 -7.47
CA ASP A 155 -14.05 9.32 -7.62
C ASP A 155 -14.61 8.60 -6.37
N LEU A 156 -15.14 9.33 -5.36
CA LEU A 156 -15.67 8.74 -4.10
C LEU A 156 -14.62 7.92 -3.32
N GLY A 157 -13.34 8.21 -3.49
CA GLY A 157 -12.24 7.38 -3.00
C GLY A 157 -12.25 6.00 -3.63
N HIS A 158 -11.09 5.39 -3.84
CA HIS A 158 -11.07 4.11 -4.54
C HIS A 158 -11.96 3.08 -3.83
N ARG A 159 -13.07 2.75 -4.49
CA ARG A 159 -14.16 1.93 -3.96
C ARG A 159 -14.88 2.46 -2.70
N GLY A 160 -15.14 3.77 -2.61
CA GLY A 160 -16.06 4.33 -1.61
C GLY A 160 -15.43 4.65 -0.26
N PHE A 161 -14.11 4.71 -0.15
CA PHE A 161 -13.40 5.05 1.09
C PHE A 161 -13.09 6.56 1.17
N ALA A 162 -13.52 7.23 2.23
CA ALA A 162 -13.15 8.63 2.46
C ALA A 162 -11.74 8.71 3.08
N GLY A 163 -10.77 9.18 2.31
CA GLY A 163 -9.35 9.28 2.67
C GLY A 163 -8.42 8.63 1.65
N LEU A 164 -7.13 8.55 2.00
CA LEU A 164 -6.10 8.05 1.09
C LEU A 164 -6.16 6.54 0.91
N SER A 165 -6.08 6.09 -0.34
CA SER A 165 -6.02 4.68 -0.71
C SER A 165 -4.98 4.43 -1.79
N GLY A 166 -4.34 3.27 -1.74
CA GLY A 166 -3.42 2.79 -2.77
C GLY A 166 -3.91 1.49 -3.37
N TRP A 167 -3.82 1.38 -4.70
CA TRP A 167 -4.20 0.16 -5.40
C TRP A 167 -3.38 -0.10 -6.66
N GLY A 168 -3.17 -1.37 -6.95
CA GLY A 168 -2.39 -1.81 -8.11
C GLY A 168 -2.24 -3.32 -8.18
N TRP A 169 -1.47 -3.77 -9.15
CA TRP A 169 -1.26 -5.20 -9.40
C TRP A 169 0.23 -5.52 -9.33
N ILE A 170 0.58 -6.48 -8.48
CA ILE A 170 1.96 -6.91 -8.26
C ILE A 170 2.07 -8.40 -8.59
N GLU A 171 2.92 -8.74 -9.54
CA GLU A 171 3.15 -10.10 -10.00
C GLU A 171 4.35 -10.75 -9.33
N ILE A 172 4.35 -12.09 -9.34
CA ILE A 172 5.49 -12.91 -8.90
C ILE A 172 6.35 -13.25 -10.12
N LEU A 173 7.65 -13.01 -10.01
CA LEU A 173 8.60 -13.33 -11.07
C LEU A 173 8.62 -14.84 -11.34
N GLY A 174 8.36 -15.24 -12.59
CA GLY A 174 8.42 -16.64 -13.01
C GLY A 174 7.15 -17.46 -12.74
N ALA A 175 6.09 -16.84 -12.23
CA ALA A 175 4.79 -17.48 -12.00
C ALA A 175 3.66 -16.70 -12.66
N GLU A 176 3.74 -16.44 -13.97
CA GLU A 176 2.64 -15.78 -14.69
C GLU A 176 1.44 -16.73 -14.83
N ASN A 177 0.44 -16.55 -13.96
CA ASN A 177 -0.85 -17.19 -14.11
C ASN A 177 -1.89 -16.09 -14.42
N PRO A 178 -2.39 -15.99 -15.67
CA PRO A 178 -3.32 -14.93 -16.05
C PRO A 178 -4.67 -15.00 -15.32
N SER A 179 -4.97 -16.10 -14.64
CA SER A 179 -6.17 -16.30 -13.83
C SER A 179 -5.96 -15.99 -12.34
N ALA A 180 -4.72 -15.74 -11.91
CA ALA A 180 -4.39 -15.46 -10.52
C ALA A 180 -4.70 -14.00 -10.18
N THR A 181 -5.43 -13.78 -9.08
CA THR A 181 -5.63 -12.44 -8.52
C THR A 181 -4.40 -12.02 -7.73
N ARG A 182 -3.83 -10.86 -8.07
CA ARG A 182 -2.64 -10.33 -7.39
C ARG A 182 -2.82 -8.86 -7.08
N ASP A 183 -3.65 -8.63 -6.06
CA ASP A 183 -4.25 -7.34 -5.74
C ASP A 183 -3.52 -6.72 -4.56
N PHE A 184 -3.08 -5.47 -4.75
CA PHE A 184 -2.56 -4.63 -3.69
C PHE A 184 -3.62 -3.56 -3.45
N LEU A 185 -4.22 -3.53 -2.26
CA LEU A 185 -5.35 -2.66 -1.97
C LEU A 185 -5.37 -2.26 -0.49
N PHE A 186 -5.09 -1.00 -0.20
CA PHE A 186 -4.93 -0.52 1.17
C PHE A 186 -5.42 0.92 1.35
N THR A 187 -5.63 1.30 2.61
CA THR A 187 -5.82 2.69 3.04
C THR A 187 -4.54 3.22 3.67
N ALA A 188 -4.37 4.55 3.68
CA ALA A 188 -3.16 5.19 4.15
C ALA A 188 -3.45 6.40 5.04
N VAL A 189 -2.61 6.60 6.06
CA VAL A 189 -2.64 7.80 6.91
C VAL A 189 -1.24 8.35 7.06
N LEU A 190 -1.04 9.63 6.75
CA LEU A 190 0.24 10.31 6.92
C LEU A 190 0.66 10.28 8.39
N VAL A 191 1.86 9.76 8.65
CA VAL A 191 2.49 9.76 9.97
C VAL A 191 3.00 11.17 10.26
N PRO A 192 2.51 11.86 11.32
CA PRO A 192 2.95 13.21 11.62
C PRO A 192 4.44 13.27 11.91
N THR A 193 5.15 14.22 11.30
CA THR A 193 6.56 14.46 11.60
C THR A 193 6.70 14.97 13.04
N PRO A 194 7.60 14.40 13.86
CA PRO A 194 7.86 14.89 15.22
C PRO A 194 8.43 16.32 15.17
N GLY A 195 7.58 17.34 15.33
CA GLY A 195 8.03 18.73 15.33
C GLY A 195 6.95 19.80 15.11
N ALA A 196 5.86 19.48 14.41
CA ALA A 196 4.83 20.48 14.10
C ALA A 196 4.06 20.99 15.34
N THR A 197 3.94 20.18 16.39
CA THR A 197 3.25 20.54 17.64
C THR A 197 4.16 21.19 18.68
N GLY A 198 5.49 21.03 18.58
CA GLY A 198 6.45 21.54 19.57
C GLY A 198 6.76 23.03 19.48
N LEU A 199 6.64 23.64 18.29
CA LEU A 199 7.01 25.04 18.05
C LEU A 199 6.01 26.06 18.63
N LEU A 200 4.74 25.68 18.79
CA LEU A 200 3.74 26.55 19.44
C LEU A 200 3.96 26.68 20.96
N GLY A 201 4.50 25.65 21.61
CA GLY A 201 4.75 25.65 23.06
C GLY A 201 5.91 26.57 23.48
N VAL A 202 6.97 26.66 22.67
CA VAL A 202 8.17 27.44 23.01
C VAL A 202 7.97 28.94 22.75
N ALA A 203 7.22 29.31 21.70
CA ALA A 203 6.90 30.71 21.41
C ALA A 203 6.02 31.36 22.50
N GLY A 204 5.06 30.61 23.07
CA GLY A 204 4.21 31.08 24.16
C GLY A 204 4.98 31.37 25.47
N LEU A 205 5.98 30.54 25.80
CA LEU A 205 6.81 30.72 26.99
C LEU A 205 7.80 31.90 26.86
N ALA A 206 8.30 32.17 25.65
CA ALA A 206 9.18 33.32 25.40
C ALA A 206 8.43 34.67 25.52
N LEU A 207 7.16 34.73 25.09
CA LEU A 207 6.32 35.94 25.18
C LEU A 207 5.87 36.23 26.62
N LEU A 208 5.63 35.22 27.45
CA LEU A 208 5.27 35.39 28.86
C LEU A 208 6.43 35.92 29.71
N ARG A 209 7.68 35.65 29.33
CA ARG A 209 8.86 36.14 30.08
C ARG A 209 9.19 37.61 29.82
N ARG A 210 8.78 38.18 28.68
CA ARG A 210 9.04 39.58 28.33
C ARG A 210 8.10 40.57 29.04
N ARG A 211 6.98 40.09 29.59
CA ARG A 211 5.96 40.95 30.25
C ARG A 211 6.18 41.16 31.75
N ARG A 212 7.28 40.66 32.32
CA ARG A 212 7.63 40.75 33.75
C ARG A 212 8.91 41.55 34.06
N ARG A 213 9.31 42.46 33.18
CA ARG A 213 10.36 43.46 33.47
C ARG A 213 9.85 44.85 33.19
#